data_AF-A0A946PVM0-F1
#
_entry.id   AF-A0A946PVM0-F1
#
_cell.length_a   1.000
_cell.length_b   1.000
_cell.length_c   1.000
_cell.angle_alpha   90.00
_cell.angle_beta   90.00
_cell.angle_gamma   90.00
#
_symmetry.space_group_name_H-M   'P 1'
#
loop_
_entity.id
_entity.type
_entity.pdbx_description
1 polymer ?
#
loop_
_entity_poly.entity_id
_entity_poly.type
_entity_poly.pdbx_seq_one_letter_code
_entity_poly.pdbx_strand_id
1 'polypeptide(L)'
;MPISLDLITKLFFFSFTLWLGSYLLARNFKKRTTQLTGFGLLGYALALVIELLTDKLLTVILLLPAFFWIGAALHLLPEEIVWRKGFIRTWALTIIPIFILVLLEPWFSILVLLALFLSVGIIANLALRSLFKNTFAILALVALFFTLSTGLVILPFDLLPRTWGISFLGLDLLALGLLITAWDAFDEGERMRAHLIRSFVAAFYYAGALAVLVIIFIALDGYLSFAKLLLLTSVITFGILTQTFFAQIQSFLDKLTFSRTLALSSERNILRTTADELPRRSLFELAEVDEIEFARLTRRAISNLGNLPKLASSPLTNLPAVTAEGGENPLDRAHALKALLTKSIQRLKPQDGTNFGTTDEWRYFNALYFPYVIGIKPYARRIDKEFLDEETLQILEWFQISVPERTLYNWQNIAARLVAEDLLNKS
;
A
#
# COMPACT_ATOMS: atom_id res chain seq x y z
N MET A 1 9.33 3.19 -40.38
CA MET A 1 8.43 4.31 -40.02
C MET A 1 9.18 5.26 -39.09
N PRO A 2 9.07 6.58 -39.25
CA PRO A 2 9.54 7.53 -38.24
C PRO A 2 8.79 7.31 -36.92
N ILE A 3 9.39 7.74 -35.80
CA ILE A 3 8.71 7.73 -34.49
C ILE A 3 7.53 8.71 -34.58
N SER A 4 6.31 8.16 -34.67
CA SER A 4 5.08 8.95 -34.73
C SER A 4 4.59 9.32 -33.34
N LEU A 5 3.81 10.40 -33.24
CA LEU A 5 3.13 10.78 -31.99
C LEU A 5 2.21 9.65 -31.48
N ASP A 6 1.61 8.89 -32.39
CA ASP A 6 0.80 7.70 -32.08
C ASP A 6 1.63 6.61 -31.37
N LEU A 7 2.83 6.32 -31.89
CA LEU A 7 3.74 5.34 -31.27
C LEU A 7 4.14 5.78 -29.85
N ILE A 8 4.46 7.06 -29.66
CA ILE A 8 4.83 7.62 -28.35
C ILE A 8 3.67 7.48 -27.37
N THR A 9 2.45 7.80 -27.81
CA THR A 9 1.23 7.71 -27.00
C THR A 9 0.97 6.28 -26.56
N LYS A 10 1.07 5.31 -27.49
CA LYS A 10 0.90 3.89 -27.20
C LYS A 10 1.97 3.37 -26.22
N LEU A 11 3.23 3.75 -26.43
CA LEU A 11 4.32 3.40 -25.53
C LEU A 11 4.12 3.96 -24.12
N PHE A 12 3.64 5.20 -24.01
CA PHE A 12 3.33 5.82 -22.74
C PHE A 12 2.23 5.06 -21.99
N PHE A 13 1.09 4.79 -22.63
CA PHE A 13 -0.01 4.07 -21.97
C PHE A 13 0.35 2.63 -21.62
N PHE A 14 1.10 1.95 -22.49
CA PHE A 14 1.69 0.65 -22.17
C PHE A 14 2.56 0.71 -20.90
N SER A 15 3.52 1.64 -20.88
CA SER A 15 4.45 1.84 -19.76
C SER A 15 3.72 2.20 -18.47
N PHE A 16 2.75 3.11 -18.56
CA PHE A 16 1.95 3.58 -17.43
C PHE A 16 1.11 2.44 -16.84
N THR A 17 0.45 1.65 -17.69
CA THR A 17 -0.37 0.51 -17.26
C THR A 17 0.50 -0.57 -16.61
N LEU A 18 1.64 -0.88 -17.23
CA LEU A 18 2.60 -1.85 -16.71
C LEU A 18 3.11 -1.43 -15.33
N TRP A 19 3.50 -0.15 -15.19
CA TRP A 19 3.97 0.41 -13.93
C TRP A 19 2.87 0.39 -12.87
N LEU A 20 1.66 0.87 -13.18
CA LEU A 20 0.56 0.94 -12.23
C LEU A 20 0.17 -0.45 -11.72
N GLY A 21 0.05 -1.44 -12.63
CA GLY A 21 -0.23 -2.82 -12.27
C GLY A 21 0.86 -3.44 -11.40
N SER A 22 2.13 -3.24 -11.77
CA SER A 22 3.29 -3.73 -11.02
C SER A 22 3.39 -3.07 -9.64
N TYR A 23 3.11 -1.77 -9.55
CA TYR A 23 3.16 -1.00 -8.32
C TYR A 23 2.13 -1.49 -7.30
N LEU A 24 0.89 -1.75 -7.75
CA LEU A 24 -0.15 -2.31 -6.90
C LEU A 24 0.25 -3.69 -6.32
N LEU A 25 0.88 -4.53 -7.15
CA LEU A 25 1.36 -5.83 -6.72
C LEU A 25 2.54 -5.72 -5.74
N ALA A 26 3.51 -4.84 -6.02
CA ALA A 26 4.68 -4.65 -5.16
C ALA A 26 4.32 -4.08 -3.78
N ARG A 27 3.30 -3.23 -3.68
CA ARG A 27 2.93 -2.50 -2.45
C ARG A 27 2.34 -3.39 -1.36
N ASN A 28 1.36 -4.24 -1.67
CA ASN A 28 0.65 -4.98 -0.62
C ASN A 28 0.06 -6.32 -1.12
N PHE A 29 0.89 -7.35 -1.12
CA PHE A 29 0.52 -8.73 -1.49
C PHE A 29 -0.53 -9.40 -0.57
N LYS A 30 -1.11 -8.69 0.41
CA LYS A 30 -2.11 -9.28 1.34
C LYS A 30 -3.56 -8.96 0.96
N LYS A 31 -3.84 -7.82 0.31
CA LYS A 31 -5.20 -7.45 -0.09
C LYS A 31 -5.54 -8.06 -1.45
N ARG A 32 -6.47 -9.02 -1.48
CA ARG A 32 -6.89 -9.69 -2.73
C ARG A 32 -7.47 -8.76 -3.79
N THR A 33 -8.17 -7.69 -3.37
CA THR A 33 -8.69 -6.66 -4.29
C THR A 33 -7.55 -6.02 -5.09
N THR A 34 -6.53 -5.52 -4.38
CA THR A 34 -5.35 -4.87 -4.97
C THR A 34 -4.57 -5.83 -5.88
N GLN A 35 -4.46 -7.10 -5.50
CA GLN A 35 -3.82 -8.11 -6.34
C GLN A 35 -4.57 -8.33 -7.65
N LEU A 36 -5.88 -8.55 -7.58
CA LEU A 36 -6.69 -8.80 -8.77
C LEU A 36 -6.72 -7.56 -9.67
N THR A 37 -6.82 -6.35 -9.12
CA THR A 37 -6.68 -5.12 -9.90
C THR A 37 -5.32 -5.02 -10.58
N GLY A 38 -4.23 -5.32 -9.86
CA GLY A 38 -2.87 -5.33 -10.40
C GLY A 38 -2.67 -6.36 -11.52
N PHE A 39 -3.15 -7.59 -11.35
CA PHE A 39 -3.10 -8.61 -12.39
C PHE A 39 -3.96 -8.25 -13.61
N GLY A 40 -5.12 -7.63 -13.39
CA GLY A 40 -5.94 -7.10 -14.49
C GLY A 40 -5.20 -6.03 -15.29
N LEU A 41 -4.49 -5.11 -14.63
CA LEU A 41 -3.66 -4.10 -15.29
C LEU A 41 -2.45 -4.72 -16.02
N LEU A 42 -1.82 -5.75 -15.47
CA LEU A 42 -0.76 -6.47 -16.18
C LEU A 42 -1.29 -7.19 -17.43
N GLY A 43 -2.46 -7.82 -17.34
CA GLY A 43 -3.15 -8.40 -18.50
C GLY A 43 -3.49 -7.34 -19.55
N TYR A 44 -3.86 -6.14 -19.11
CA TYR A 44 -4.13 -5.00 -19.99
C TYR A 44 -2.85 -4.50 -20.67
N ALA A 45 -1.75 -4.35 -19.93
CA ALA A 45 -0.46 -3.99 -20.49
C ALA A 45 0.03 -5.04 -21.51
N LEU A 46 -0.24 -6.32 -21.27
CA LEU A 46 0.05 -7.40 -22.21
C LEU A 46 -0.78 -7.29 -23.49
N ALA A 47 -2.06 -6.93 -23.41
CA ALA A 47 -2.88 -6.65 -24.58
C ALA A 47 -2.29 -5.50 -25.41
N LEU A 48 -1.93 -4.39 -24.76
CA LEU A 48 -1.34 -3.23 -25.41
C LEU A 48 0.00 -3.53 -26.10
N VAL A 49 0.89 -4.31 -25.47
CA VAL A 49 2.20 -4.62 -26.08
C VAL A 49 2.06 -5.54 -27.29
N ILE A 50 1.12 -6.48 -27.25
CA ILE A 50 0.85 -7.38 -28.37
C ILE A 50 0.23 -6.61 -29.53
N GLU A 51 -0.72 -5.72 -29.24
CA GLU A 51 -1.26 -4.79 -30.22
C GLU A 51 -0.13 -3.95 -30.84
N LEU A 52 0.77 -3.40 -30.02
CA LEU A 52 1.89 -2.58 -30.47
C LEU A 52 2.89 -3.33 -31.37
N LEU A 53 3.11 -4.62 -31.09
CA LEU A 53 4.07 -5.47 -31.80
C LEU A 53 3.52 -6.07 -33.09
N THR A 54 2.26 -6.51 -33.07
CA THR A 54 1.67 -7.32 -34.13
C THR A 54 0.61 -6.59 -34.94
N ASP A 55 0.20 -5.42 -34.47
CA ASP A 55 -0.94 -4.66 -34.97
C ASP A 55 -2.27 -5.45 -34.95
N LYS A 56 -2.31 -6.53 -34.16
CA LYS A 56 -3.45 -7.42 -33.97
C LYS A 56 -3.88 -7.43 -32.51
N LEU A 57 -5.19 -7.50 -32.30
CA LEU A 57 -5.79 -7.66 -30.99
C LEU A 57 -6.23 -9.11 -30.81
N LEU A 58 -5.57 -9.83 -29.91
CA LEU A 58 -5.94 -11.20 -29.58
C LEU A 58 -7.08 -11.19 -28.57
N THR A 59 -8.30 -11.53 -29.00
CA THR A 59 -9.53 -11.49 -28.18
C THR A 59 -9.39 -12.18 -26.82
N VAL A 60 -8.65 -13.29 -26.75
CA VAL A 60 -8.38 -14.02 -25.50
C VAL A 60 -7.63 -13.17 -24.48
N ILE A 61 -6.65 -12.37 -24.93
CA ILE A 61 -5.83 -11.52 -24.06
C ILE A 61 -6.62 -10.29 -23.63
N LEU A 62 -7.52 -9.80 -24.48
CA LEU A 62 -8.41 -8.67 -24.15
C LEU A 62 -9.35 -8.97 -22.98
N LEU A 63 -9.63 -10.25 -22.71
CA LEU A 63 -10.54 -10.66 -21.65
C LEU A 63 -9.86 -10.88 -20.30
N LEU A 64 -8.53 -10.98 -20.27
CA LEU A 64 -7.78 -11.14 -19.02
C LEU A 64 -8.11 -10.05 -17.98
N PRO A 65 -8.10 -8.74 -18.33
CA PRO A 65 -8.48 -7.69 -17.40
C PRO A 65 -9.89 -7.88 -16.83
N ALA A 66 -10.85 -8.22 -17.70
CA ALA A 66 -12.24 -8.41 -17.30
C ALA A 66 -12.38 -9.54 -16.26
N PHE A 67 -11.73 -10.68 -16.48
CA PHE A 67 -11.74 -11.79 -15.53
C PHE A 67 -11.22 -11.40 -14.15
N PHE A 68 -10.08 -10.71 -14.10
CA PHE A 68 -9.48 -10.27 -12.84
C PHE A 68 -10.33 -9.18 -12.16
N TRP A 69 -10.86 -8.23 -12.91
CA TRP A 69 -11.65 -7.13 -12.36
C TRP A 69 -13.05 -7.53 -11.90
N ILE A 70 -13.68 -8.57 -12.49
CA ILE A 70 -14.86 -9.21 -11.89
C ILE A 70 -14.51 -9.72 -10.48
N GLY A 71 -13.39 -10.42 -10.35
CA GLY A 71 -12.92 -10.90 -9.06
C GLY A 71 -12.62 -9.77 -8.08
N ALA A 72 -12.00 -8.68 -8.55
CA ALA A 72 -11.72 -7.50 -7.74
C ALA A 72 -13.02 -6.84 -7.24
N ALA A 73 -14.00 -6.65 -8.14
CA ALA A 73 -15.32 -6.11 -7.83
C ALA A 73 -16.07 -6.95 -6.78
N LEU A 74 -16.05 -8.28 -6.92
CA LEU A 74 -16.66 -9.18 -5.94
C LEU A 74 -15.99 -9.10 -4.56
N HIS A 75 -14.68 -8.87 -4.49
CA HIS A 75 -13.98 -8.71 -3.21
C HIS A 75 -14.23 -7.35 -2.55
N LEU A 76 -14.66 -6.32 -3.31
CA LEU A 76 -15.09 -5.02 -2.78
C LEU A 76 -16.46 -5.08 -2.08
N LEU A 77 -17.24 -6.15 -2.28
CA LEU A 77 -18.51 -6.34 -1.59
C LEU A 77 -18.30 -6.45 -0.06
N PRO A 78 -19.20 -5.86 0.76
CA PRO A 78 -19.16 -5.95 2.22
C PRO A 78 -19.15 -7.40 2.73
N GLU A 79 -18.43 -7.62 3.84
CA GLU A 79 -18.34 -8.95 4.47
C GLU A 79 -19.66 -9.43 5.07
N GLU A 80 -20.58 -8.51 5.34
CA GLU A 80 -21.92 -8.75 5.89
C GLU A 80 -22.85 -9.49 4.90
N ILE A 81 -22.51 -9.49 3.60
CA ILE A 81 -23.33 -10.15 2.58
C ILE A 81 -23.06 -11.66 2.57
N VAL A 82 -24.06 -12.43 2.97
CA VAL A 82 -24.03 -13.91 3.00
C VAL A 82 -23.64 -14.51 1.63
N TRP A 83 -24.16 -13.92 0.55
CA TRP A 83 -23.93 -14.38 -0.84
C TRP A 83 -22.53 -14.09 -1.38
N ARG A 84 -21.73 -13.22 -0.73
CA ARG A 84 -20.39 -12.82 -1.21
C ARG A 84 -19.47 -14.02 -1.41
N LYS A 85 -19.43 -14.91 -0.42
CA LYS A 85 -18.60 -16.14 -0.49
C LYS A 85 -19.04 -17.06 -1.64
N GLY A 86 -20.35 -17.12 -1.90
CA GLY A 86 -20.92 -17.84 -3.03
C GLY A 86 -20.42 -17.28 -4.35
N PHE A 87 -20.58 -15.98 -4.58
CA PHE A 87 -20.13 -15.34 -5.83
C PHE A 87 -18.63 -15.49 -6.09
N ILE A 88 -17.79 -15.30 -5.06
CA ILE A 88 -16.34 -15.46 -5.19
C ILE A 88 -15.99 -16.92 -5.56
N ARG A 89 -16.66 -17.90 -4.95
CA ARG A 89 -16.44 -19.32 -5.27
C ARG A 89 -16.91 -19.66 -6.67
N THR A 90 -18.08 -19.17 -7.08
CA THR A 90 -18.61 -19.36 -8.44
C THR A 90 -17.66 -18.77 -9.47
N TRP A 91 -17.22 -17.51 -9.29
CA TRP A 91 -16.25 -16.87 -10.17
C TRP A 91 -14.93 -17.67 -10.26
N ALA A 92 -14.38 -18.10 -9.13
CA ALA A 92 -13.13 -18.87 -9.11
C ALA A 92 -13.25 -20.24 -9.81
N LEU A 93 -14.44 -20.84 -9.81
CA LEU A 93 -14.70 -22.11 -10.49
C LEU A 93 -15.01 -21.91 -11.98
N THR A 94 -15.73 -20.85 -12.34
CA THR A 94 -16.19 -20.62 -13.72
C THR A 94 -15.18 -19.90 -14.60
N ILE A 95 -14.21 -19.19 -14.02
CA ILE A 95 -13.20 -18.44 -14.78
C ILE A 95 -12.42 -19.32 -15.77
N ILE A 96 -11.93 -20.49 -15.34
CA ILE A 96 -11.15 -21.42 -16.18
C ILE A 96 -12.01 -22.00 -17.32
N PRO A 97 -13.19 -22.62 -17.07
CA PRO A 97 -13.99 -23.18 -18.16
C PRO A 97 -14.49 -22.10 -19.12
N ILE A 98 -14.88 -20.91 -18.63
CA ILE A 98 -15.27 -19.80 -19.52
C ILE A 98 -14.07 -19.33 -20.36
N PHE A 99 -12.88 -19.24 -19.77
CA PHE A 99 -11.66 -18.89 -20.52
C PHE A 99 -11.37 -19.92 -21.62
N ILE A 100 -11.49 -21.22 -21.34
CA ILE A 100 -11.35 -22.29 -22.34
C ILE A 100 -12.42 -22.16 -23.43
N LEU A 101 -13.69 -21.91 -23.06
CA LEU A 101 -14.76 -21.73 -24.04
C LEU A 101 -14.50 -20.54 -24.96
N VAL A 102 -14.02 -19.42 -24.42
CA VAL A 102 -13.62 -18.24 -25.20
C VAL A 102 -12.46 -18.54 -26.16
N LEU A 103 -11.50 -19.36 -25.74
CA LEU A 103 -10.39 -19.82 -26.58
C LEU A 103 -10.88 -20.66 -27.76
N LEU A 104 -11.93 -21.46 -27.55
CA LEU A 104 -12.54 -22.28 -28.60
C LEU A 104 -13.41 -21.43 -29.53
N GLU A 105 -14.25 -20.57 -28.96
CA GLU A 105 -15.24 -19.78 -29.69
C GLU A 105 -15.32 -18.35 -29.12
N PRO A 106 -14.91 -17.32 -29.88
CA PRO A 106 -14.86 -15.93 -29.40
C PRO A 106 -16.21 -15.36 -28.93
N TRP A 107 -17.33 -15.87 -29.41
CA TRP A 107 -18.68 -15.42 -29.03
C TRP A 107 -18.98 -15.62 -27.53
N PHE A 108 -18.29 -16.54 -26.84
CA PHE A 108 -18.42 -16.70 -25.39
C PHE A 108 -17.91 -15.50 -24.59
N SER A 109 -17.21 -14.54 -25.22
CA SER A 109 -16.84 -13.25 -24.62
C SER A 109 -18.04 -12.47 -24.08
N ILE A 110 -19.23 -12.66 -24.67
CA ILE A 110 -20.49 -12.05 -24.19
C ILE A 110 -20.80 -12.46 -22.75
N LEU A 111 -20.51 -13.70 -22.36
CA LEU A 111 -20.73 -14.17 -20.99
C LEU A 111 -19.87 -13.42 -19.98
N VAL A 112 -18.63 -13.08 -20.36
CA VAL A 112 -17.70 -12.32 -19.53
C VAL A 112 -18.18 -10.88 -19.37
N LEU A 113 -18.60 -10.24 -20.48
CA LEU A 113 -19.15 -8.89 -20.46
C LEU A 113 -20.46 -8.82 -19.64
N LEU A 114 -21.32 -9.81 -19.76
CA LEU A 114 -22.57 -9.91 -19.00
C LEU A 114 -22.28 -10.12 -17.51
N ALA A 115 -21.31 -10.97 -17.15
CA ALA A 115 -20.90 -11.16 -15.76
C ALA A 115 -20.30 -9.87 -15.17
N LEU A 116 -19.51 -9.13 -15.94
CA LEU A 116 -18.98 -7.83 -15.54
C LEU A 116 -20.12 -6.82 -15.34
N PHE A 117 -21.07 -6.73 -16.27
CA PHE A 117 -22.24 -5.87 -16.15
C PHE A 117 -23.10 -6.21 -14.93
N LEU A 118 -23.34 -7.49 -14.66
CA LEU A 118 -24.04 -7.95 -13.45
C LEU A 118 -23.30 -7.55 -12.17
N SER A 119 -21.96 -7.66 -12.15
CA SER A 119 -21.16 -7.26 -10.99
C SER A 119 -21.29 -5.76 -10.69
N VAL A 120 -21.32 -4.93 -11.75
CA VAL A 120 -21.57 -3.48 -11.65
C VAL A 120 -22.96 -3.22 -11.11
N GLY A 121 -23.99 -3.87 -11.66
CA GLY A 121 -25.39 -3.69 -11.25
C GLY A 121 -25.64 -4.09 -9.79
N ILE A 122 -25.03 -5.18 -9.32
CA ILE A 122 -25.12 -5.63 -7.92
C ILE A 122 -24.50 -4.57 -7.01
N ILE A 123 -23.29 -4.10 -7.33
CA ILE A 123 -22.59 -3.09 -6.52
C ILE A 123 -23.32 -1.76 -6.54
N ALA A 124 -23.86 -1.34 -7.69
CA ALA A 124 -24.67 -0.13 -7.84
C ALA A 124 -25.95 -0.18 -7.00
N ASN A 125 -26.68 -1.30 -7.04
CA ASN A 125 -27.88 -1.46 -6.24
C ASN A 125 -27.58 -1.48 -4.73
N LEU A 126 -26.48 -2.12 -4.31
CA LEU A 126 -26.02 -2.10 -2.92
C LEU A 126 -25.59 -0.71 -2.46
N ALA A 127 -24.87 0.01 -3.32
CA ALA A 127 -24.44 1.39 -3.11
C ALA A 127 -25.63 2.35 -2.94
N LEU A 128 -26.70 2.17 -3.71
CA LEU A 128 -27.92 2.96 -3.61
C LEU A 128 -28.73 2.66 -2.34
N ARG A 129 -28.62 1.45 -1.79
CA ARG A 129 -29.37 1.00 -0.59
C ARG A 129 -28.65 1.25 0.73
N SER A 130 -27.36 1.58 0.71
CA SER A 130 -26.51 1.68 1.91
C SER A 130 -25.74 2.99 1.94
N LEU A 131 -25.79 3.68 3.08
CA LEU A 131 -24.98 4.85 3.40
C LEU A 131 -23.52 4.42 3.67
N PHE A 132 -22.80 3.90 2.67
CA PHE A 132 -21.37 3.63 2.83
C PHE A 132 -20.60 4.94 2.95
N LYS A 133 -19.55 4.96 3.78
CA LYS A 133 -18.68 6.13 3.95
C LYS A 133 -17.92 6.57 2.68
N ASN A 134 -17.91 5.74 1.62
CA ASN A 134 -17.21 5.99 0.34
C ASN A 134 -17.93 5.36 -0.88
N THR A 135 -19.26 5.38 -0.91
CA THR A 135 -20.07 4.78 -1.99
C THR A 135 -19.63 5.21 -3.39
N PHE A 136 -19.36 6.50 -3.59
CA PHE A 136 -18.99 7.06 -4.88
C PHE A 136 -17.64 6.56 -5.40
N ALA A 137 -16.64 6.35 -4.52
CA ALA A 137 -15.33 5.85 -4.93
C ALA A 137 -15.39 4.38 -5.39
N ILE A 138 -16.18 3.56 -4.69
CA ILE A 138 -16.42 2.16 -5.07
C ILE A 138 -17.14 2.10 -6.42
N LEU A 139 -18.17 2.92 -6.62
CA LEU A 139 -18.90 2.99 -7.89
C LEU A 139 -18.02 3.46 -9.03
N ALA A 140 -17.23 4.51 -8.81
CA ALA A 140 -16.27 4.99 -9.81
C ALA A 140 -15.26 3.91 -10.19
N LEU A 141 -14.74 3.16 -9.21
CA LEU A 141 -13.76 2.09 -9.46
C LEU A 141 -14.37 0.95 -10.30
N VAL A 142 -15.59 0.53 -9.97
CA VAL A 142 -16.29 -0.53 -10.67
C VAL A 142 -16.74 -0.09 -12.07
N ALA A 143 -17.15 1.17 -12.23
CA ALA A 143 -17.43 1.77 -13.53
C ALA A 143 -16.17 1.84 -14.40
N LEU A 144 -15.01 2.17 -13.82
CA LEU A 144 -13.72 2.16 -14.52
C LEU A 144 -13.31 0.76 -14.95
N PHE A 145 -13.50 -0.26 -14.10
CA PHE A 145 -13.28 -1.65 -14.51
C PHE A 145 -14.17 -2.08 -15.67
N PHE A 146 -15.43 -1.65 -15.66
CA PHE A 146 -16.38 -1.93 -16.73
C PHE A 146 -15.99 -1.25 -18.03
N THR A 147 -15.74 0.06 -18.00
CA THR A 147 -15.39 0.88 -19.18
C THR A 147 -14.06 0.44 -19.79
N LEU A 148 -13.02 0.23 -18.97
CA LEU A 148 -11.72 -0.25 -19.46
C LEU A 148 -11.82 -1.65 -20.10
N SER A 149 -12.59 -2.58 -19.51
CA SER A 149 -12.73 -3.93 -20.07
C SER A 149 -13.54 -3.92 -21.35
N THR A 150 -14.67 -3.22 -21.33
CA THR A 150 -15.60 -3.19 -22.46
C THR A 150 -15.01 -2.41 -23.62
N GLY A 151 -14.35 -1.27 -23.35
CA GLY A 151 -13.67 -0.48 -24.36
C GLY A 151 -12.56 -1.25 -25.07
N LEU A 152 -11.79 -2.07 -24.34
CA LEU A 152 -10.75 -2.89 -24.93
C LEU A 152 -11.33 -3.99 -25.86
N VAL A 153 -12.46 -4.59 -25.49
CA VAL A 153 -13.17 -5.60 -26.31
C VAL A 153 -13.88 -4.96 -27.52
N ILE A 154 -14.32 -3.71 -27.42
CA ILE A 154 -15.00 -2.97 -28.50
C ILE A 154 -13.99 -2.43 -29.54
N LEU A 155 -12.75 -2.16 -29.13
CA LEU A 155 -11.70 -1.62 -29.99
C LEU A 155 -11.49 -2.35 -31.35
N PRO A 156 -11.51 -3.70 -31.45
CA PRO A 156 -11.38 -4.40 -32.73
C PRO A 156 -12.57 -4.28 -33.68
N PHE A 157 -13.70 -3.69 -33.28
CA PHE A 157 -14.91 -3.58 -34.13
C PHE A 157 -14.95 -2.31 -34.99
N ASP A 158 -13.86 -1.51 -35.03
CA ASP A 158 -13.70 -0.28 -35.82
C ASP A 158 -14.84 0.76 -35.65
N LEU A 159 -15.58 0.68 -34.53
CA LEU A 159 -16.69 1.61 -34.20
C LEU A 159 -16.20 3.05 -34.00
N LEU A 160 -14.93 3.21 -33.63
CA LEU A 160 -14.24 4.49 -33.46
C LEU A 160 -12.87 4.42 -34.14
N PRO A 161 -12.33 5.55 -34.63
CA PRO A 161 -10.95 5.59 -35.08
C PRO A 161 -10.02 5.05 -34.01
N ARG A 162 -9.14 4.12 -34.36
CA ARG A 162 -8.28 3.39 -33.41
C ARG A 162 -7.42 4.31 -32.54
N THR A 163 -7.01 5.47 -33.07
CA THR A 163 -6.30 6.52 -32.34
C THR A 163 -7.13 7.13 -31.20
N TRP A 164 -8.42 7.33 -31.42
CA TRP A 164 -9.34 7.85 -30.41
C TRP A 164 -9.67 6.79 -29.37
N GLY A 165 -9.87 5.54 -29.80
CA GLY A 165 -10.12 4.41 -28.89
C GLY A 165 -9.02 4.24 -27.84
N ILE A 166 -7.75 4.26 -28.28
CA ILE A 166 -6.60 4.15 -27.37
C ILE A 166 -6.50 5.38 -26.45
N SER A 167 -6.81 6.58 -26.96
CA SER A 167 -6.78 7.81 -26.15
C SER A 167 -7.84 7.80 -25.05
N PHE A 168 -9.06 7.36 -25.34
CA PHE A 168 -10.13 7.22 -24.34
C PHE A 168 -9.79 6.18 -23.28
N LEU A 169 -9.29 5.02 -23.71
CA LEU A 169 -8.82 3.99 -22.79
C LEU A 169 -7.66 4.47 -21.91
N GLY A 170 -6.77 5.28 -22.49
CA GLY A 170 -5.70 5.94 -21.77
C GLY A 170 -6.20 6.93 -20.71
N LEU A 171 -7.24 7.71 -21.02
CA LEU A 171 -7.89 8.60 -20.06
C LEU A 171 -8.54 7.81 -18.91
N ASP A 172 -9.22 6.70 -19.21
CA ASP A 172 -9.81 5.84 -18.19
C ASP A 172 -8.73 5.22 -17.28
N LEU A 173 -7.56 4.86 -17.83
CA LEU A 173 -6.41 4.38 -17.04
C LEU A 173 -5.84 5.47 -16.13
N LEU A 174 -5.73 6.71 -16.62
CA LEU A 174 -5.33 7.85 -15.79
C LEU A 174 -6.35 8.11 -14.69
N ALA A 175 -7.65 8.03 -14.99
CA ALA A 175 -8.72 8.15 -14.02
C ALA A 175 -8.65 7.04 -12.96
N LEU A 176 -8.33 5.80 -13.36
CA LEU A 176 -8.08 4.69 -12.43
C LEU A 176 -6.89 4.99 -11.52
N GLY A 177 -5.76 5.42 -12.08
CA GLY A 177 -4.58 5.80 -11.31
C GLY A 177 -4.88 6.91 -10.31
N LEU A 178 -5.59 7.96 -10.74
CA LEU A 178 -6.03 9.07 -9.89
C LEU A 178 -6.99 8.60 -8.80
N LEU A 179 -7.98 7.76 -9.14
CA LEU A 179 -8.95 7.25 -8.18
C LEU A 179 -8.27 6.41 -7.10
N ILE A 180 -7.31 5.55 -7.48
CA ILE A 180 -6.49 4.78 -6.54
C ILE A 180 -5.71 5.73 -5.63
N THR A 181 -5.05 6.75 -6.19
CA THR A 181 -4.28 7.72 -5.39
C THR A 181 -5.16 8.52 -4.44
N ALA A 182 -6.37 8.88 -4.86
CA ALA A 182 -7.31 9.66 -4.08
C ALA A 182 -7.88 8.82 -2.93
N TRP A 183 -8.39 7.63 -3.23
CA TRP A 183 -8.93 6.70 -2.24
C TRP A 183 -7.86 6.32 -1.21
N ASP A 184 -6.67 5.91 -1.66
CA ASP A 184 -5.59 5.55 -0.74
C ASP A 184 -5.09 6.74 0.09
N ALA A 185 -5.12 7.96 -0.43
CA ALA A 185 -4.78 9.15 0.34
C ALA A 185 -5.79 9.46 1.46
N PHE A 186 -7.06 9.06 1.29
CA PHE A 186 -8.07 9.18 2.35
C PHE A 186 -7.90 8.12 3.44
N ASP A 187 -7.52 6.90 3.08
CA ASP A 187 -7.34 5.79 4.05
C ASP A 187 -5.97 5.82 4.76
N GLU A 188 -4.89 6.25 4.09
CA GLU A 188 -3.50 6.17 4.58
C GLU A 188 -2.78 7.54 4.70
N GLY A 189 -3.41 8.65 4.25
CA GLY A 189 -2.91 10.03 4.35
C GLY A 189 -2.02 10.52 3.19
N GLU A 190 -1.62 11.80 3.18
CA GLU A 190 -0.82 12.45 2.11
C GLU A 190 0.50 11.74 1.74
N ARG A 191 1.03 10.94 2.68
CA ARG A 191 2.29 10.20 2.55
C ARG A 191 2.25 9.15 1.44
N MET A 192 1.06 8.66 1.10
CA MET A 192 0.87 7.67 0.05
C MET A 192 1.02 8.26 -1.36
N ARG A 193 0.62 9.53 -1.56
CA ARG A 193 0.80 10.23 -2.84
C ARG A 193 2.27 10.41 -3.18
N ALA A 194 3.07 10.83 -2.19
CA ALA A 194 4.51 11.00 -2.36
C ALA A 194 5.21 9.69 -2.73
N HIS A 195 4.82 8.56 -2.12
CA HIS A 195 5.40 7.25 -2.44
C HIS A 195 5.06 6.80 -3.87
N LEU A 196 3.81 7.01 -4.29
CA LEU A 196 3.37 6.68 -5.65
C LEU A 196 4.09 7.53 -6.70
N ILE A 197 4.19 8.85 -6.48
CA ILE A 197 4.92 9.77 -7.39
C ILE A 197 6.40 9.40 -7.43
N ARG A 198 7.04 9.11 -6.29
CA ARG A 198 8.44 8.68 -6.24
C ARG A 198 8.65 7.39 -7.05
N SER A 199 7.78 6.40 -6.88
CA SER A 199 7.83 5.13 -7.63
C SER A 199 7.66 5.38 -9.13
N PHE A 200 6.69 6.21 -9.51
CA PHE A 200 6.45 6.60 -10.90
C PHE A 200 7.70 7.22 -11.53
N VAL A 201 8.23 8.27 -10.90
CA VAL A 201 9.40 9.00 -11.40
C VAL A 201 10.61 8.07 -11.49
N ALA A 202 10.87 7.25 -10.46
CA ALA A 202 12.00 6.31 -10.46
C ALA A 202 11.89 5.27 -11.59
N ALA A 203 10.71 4.66 -11.76
CA ALA A 203 10.49 3.63 -12.78
C ALA A 203 10.59 4.22 -14.20
N PHE A 204 9.98 5.38 -14.46
CA PHE A 204 10.02 6.03 -15.77
C PHE A 204 11.39 6.61 -16.08
N TYR A 205 12.10 7.16 -15.09
CA TYR A 205 13.47 7.64 -15.28
C TYR A 205 14.40 6.49 -15.70
N TYR A 206 14.35 5.36 -14.98
CA TYR A 206 15.20 4.21 -15.27
C TYR A 206 14.83 3.53 -16.59
N ALA A 207 13.55 3.28 -16.84
CA ALA A 207 13.07 2.70 -18.10
C ALA A 207 13.35 3.63 -19.29
N GLY A 208 13.17 4.95 -19.10
CA GLY A 208 13.50 5.97 -20.09
C GLY A 208 14.98 6.00 -20.42
N ALA A 209 15.87 5.97 -19.41
CA ALA A 209 17.31 5.91 -19.62
C ALA A 209 17.73 4.71 -20.48
N LEU A 210 17.14 3.54 -20.22
CA LEU A 210 17.41 2.34 -21.04
C LEU A 210 16.79 2.46 -22.44
N ALA A 211 15.57 2.97 -22.54
CA ALA A 211 14.87 3.16 -23.82
C ALA A 211 15.59 4.14 -24.74
N VAL A 212 16.19 5.20 -24.21
CA VAL A 212 16.96 6.20 -24.97
C VAL A 212 18.09 5.54 -25.77
N LEU A 213 18.78 4.55 -25.21
CA LEU A 213 19.84 3.83 -25.93
C LEU A 213 19.29 3.13 -27.18
N VAL A 214 18.10 2.52 -27.08
CA VAL A 214 17.43 1.87 -28.20
C VAL A 214 16.89 2.90 -29.20
N ILE A 215 16.35 4.01 -28.72
CA ILE A 215 15.84 5.10 -29.56
C ILE A 215 16.96 5.73 -30.39
N ILE A 216 18.15 5.97 -29.81
CA ILE A 216 19.32 6.46 -30.54
C ILE A 216 19.69 5.47 -31.66
N PHE A 217 19.72 4.18 -31.36
CA PHE A 217 20.00 3.15 -32.37
C PHE A 217 18.95 3.11 -33.49
N ILE A 218 17.66 3.30 -33.16
CA ILE A 218 16.58 3.43 -34.16
C ILE A 218 16.78 4.69 -35.01
N ALA A 219 17.16 5.82 -34.42
CA ALA A 219 17.34 7.08 -35.10
C ALA A 219 18.52 7.05 -36.09
N LEU A 220 19.62 6.37 -35.74
CA LEU A 220 20.79 6.23 -36.60
C LEU A 220 20.52 5.37 -37.84
N ASP A 221 19.77 4.27 -37.67
CA ASP A 221 19.48 3.34 -38.76
C ASP A 221 18.24 3.74 -39.58
N GLY A 222 17.46 4.73 -39.14
CA GLY A 222 16.35 5.34 -39.90
C GLY A 222 15.09 4.49 -40.11
N TYR A 223 15.15 3.17 -39.88
CA TYR A 223 14.03 2.23 -40.06
C TYR A 223 13.58 1.60 -38.75
N LEU A 224 12.28 1.68 -38.45
CA LEU A 224 11.65 0.98 -37.33
C LEU A 224 11.17 -0.41 -37.78
N SER A 225 11.91 -1.45 -37.40
CA SER A 225 11.59 -2.86 -37.66
C SER A 225 10.93 -3.52 -36.45
N PHE A 226 10.26 -4.66 -36.66
CA PHE A 226 9.67 -5.47 -35.58
C PHE A 226 10.68 -5.78 -34.46
N ALA A 227 11.90 -6.19 -34.82
CA ALA A 227 12.95 -6.51 -33.86
C ALA A 227 13.33 -5.31 -32.96
N LYS A 228 13.35 -4.09 -33.52
CA LYS A 228 13.65 -2.88 -32.73
C LYS A 228 12.49 -2.46 -31.85
N LEU A 229 11.24 -2.62 -32.30
CA LEU A 229 10.07 -2.38 -31.47
C LEU A 229 10.02 -3.39 -30.30
N LEU A 230 10.29 -4.66 -30.58
CA LEU A 230 10.40 -5.71 -29.57
C LEU A 230 11.50 -5.41 -28.56
N LEU A 231 12.67 -4.98 -29.02
CA LEU A 231 13.77 -4.57 -28.15
C LEU A 231 13.36 -3.38 -27.26
N LEU A 232 12.79 -2.33 -27.85
CA LEU A 232 12.35 -1.14 -27.12
C LEU A 232 11.32 -1.47 -26.03
N THR A 233 10.27 -2.23 -26.38
CA THR A 233 9.21 -2.62 -25.45
C THR A 233 9.73 -3.55 -24.35
N SER A 234 10.63 -4.47 -24.69
CA SER A 234 11.26 -5.39 -23.74
C SER A 234 12.18 -4.65 -22.75
N VAL A 235 12.95 -3.67 -23.23
CA VAL A 235 13.82 -2.83 -22.40
C VAL A 235 13.00 -1.95 -21.44
N ILE A 236 11.92 -1.35 -21.92
CA ILE A 236 10.98 -0.59 -21.08
C ILE A 236 10.37 -1.52 -20.02
N THR A 237 9.90 -2.70 -20.42
CA THR A 237 9.32 -3.69 -19.52
C THR A 237 10.30 -4.08 -18.42
N PHE A 238 11.54 -4.39 -18.81
CA PHE A 238 12.61 -4.73 -17.89
C PHE A 238 12.91 -3.60 -16.92
N GLY A 239 13.01 -2.36 -17.40
CA GLY A 239 13.26 -1.18 -16.58
C GLY A 239 12.18 -0.94 -15.53
N ILE A 240 10.92 -0.97 -15.95
CA ILE A 240 9.77 -0.76 -15.07
C ILE A 240 9.67 -1.86 -14.02
N LEU A 241 9.75 -3.14 -14.43
CA LEU A 241 9.63 -4.26 -13.49
C LEU A 241 10.80 -4.28 -12.49
N THR A 242 12.03 -4.08 -12.96
CA THR A 242 13.21 -4.11 -12.08
C THR A 242 13.16 -3.02 -11.02
N GLN A 243 12.80 -1.78 -11.40
CA GLN A 243 12.65 -0.71 -10.43
C GLN A 243 11.47 -0.92 -9.48
N THR A 244 10.32 -1.32 -10.01
CA THR A 244 9.11 -1.48 -9.18
C THR A 244 9.26 -2.60 -8.15
N PHE A 245 9.96 -3.68 -8.51
CA PHE A 245 10.23 -4.83 -7.62
C PHE A 245 11.62 -4.80 -6.99
N PHE A 246 12.32 -3.66 -7.00
CA PHE A 246 13.70 -3.55 -6.52
C PHE A 246 13.88 -4.11 -5.10
N ALA A 247 12.95 -3.78 -4.19
CA ALA A 247 13.02 -4.26 -2.80
C ALA A 247 12.84 -5.78 -2.69
N GLN A 248 11.94 -6.37 -3.47
CA GLN A 248 11.68 -7.80 -3.50
C GLN A 248 12.85 -8.56 -4.12
N ILE A 249 13.37 -8.08 -5.25
CA ILE A 249 14.55 -8.64 -5.91
C ILE A 249 15.73 -8.64 -4.94
N GLN A 250 15.99 -7.51 -4.28
CA GLN A 250 17.07 -7.43 -3.32
C GLN A 250 16.85 -8.37 -2.13
N SER A 251 15.63 -8.46 -1.59
CA SER A 251 15.34 -9.40 -0.50
C SER A 251 15.54 -10.87 -0.90
N PHE A 252 15.31 -11.20 -2.18
CA PHE A 252 15.53 -12.53 -2.72
C PHE A 252 17.02 -12.82 -2.90
N LEU A 253 17.78 -11.85 -3.44
CA LEU A 253 19.24 -11.94 -3.56
C LEU A 253 19.90 -12.03 -2.18
N ASP A 254 19.44 -11.25 -1.20
CA ASP A 254 19.95 -11.30 0.17
C ASP A 254 19.68 -12.68 0.81
N LYS A 255 18.51 -13.28 0.58
CA LYS A 255 18.21 -14.65 1.04
C LYS A 255 19.10 -15.71 0.41
N LEU A 256 19.41 -15.57 -0.88
CA LEU A 256 20.30 -16.50 -1.59
C LEU A 256 21.74 -16.37 -1.11
N THR A 257 22.19 -15.15 -0.84
CA THR A 257 23.59 -14.86 -0.52
C THR A 257 23.90 -15.07 0.97
N PHE A 258 22.93 -14.78 1.86
CA PHE A 258 23.11 -14.80 3.31
C PHE A 258 22.33 -15.91 4.02
N SER A 259 21.94 -16.98 3.32
CA SER A 259 21.17 -18.12 3.88
C SER A 259 21.80 -18.76 5.13
N ARG A 260 23.11 -18.56 5.38
CA ARG A 260 23.83 -19.07 6.56
C ARG A 260 23.94 -18.12 7.76
N THR A 261 23.54 -16.85 7.65
CA THR A 261 23.72 -15.84 8.73
C THR A 261 22.50 -14.93 8.85
N LEU A 262 21.41 -15.47 9.41
CA LEU A 262 20.12 -14.81 9.60
C LEU A 262 20.20 -13.46 10.34
N ALA A 263 21.13 -13.29 11.29
CA ALA A 263 21.29 -12.08 12.09
C ALA A 263 21.75 -10.84 11.29
N LEU A 264 22.59 -11.00 10.27
CA LEU A 264 23.10 -9.86 9.47
C LEU A 264 22.04 -9.32 8.50
N SER A 265 21.11 -10.18 8.06
CA SER A 265 20.03 -9.80 7.14
C SER A 265 18.97 -8.93 7.81
N SER A 266 18.64 -9.20 9.08
CA SER A 266 17.69 -8.41 9.85
C SER A 266 18.26 -7.03 10.16
N GLU A 267 19.54 -6.96 10.53
CA GLU A 267 20.24 -5.72 10.84
C GLU A 267 20.38 -4.79 9.62
N ARG A 268 20.72 -5.34 8.43
CA ARG A 268 20.73 -4.55 7.18
C ARG A 268 19.34 -4.07 6.76
N ASN A 269 18.31 -4.90 6.94
CA ASN A 269 16.94 -4.49 6.61
C ASN A 269 16.44 -3.37 7.56
N ILE A 270 16.85 -3.42 8.83
CA ILE A 270 16.62 -2.34 9.80
C ILE A 270 17.35 -1.06 9.39
N LEU A 271 18.65 -1.15 9.03
CA LEU A 271 19.42 0.02 8.58
C LEU A 271 18.87 0.62 7.28
N ARG A 272 18.40 -0.22 6.35
CA ARG A 272 17.83 0.24 5.07
C ARG A 272 16.45 0.84 5.22
N THR A 273 15.57 0.24 6.03
CA THR A 273 14.30 0.87 6.39
C THR A 273 14.55 2.20 7.11
N THR A 274 15.55 2.27 8.00
CA THR A 274 15.96 3.52 8.64
C THR A 274 16.47 4.55 7.60
N ALA A 275 17.25 4.13 6.61
CA ALA A 275 17.73 4.97 5.50
C ALA A 275 16.61 5.43 4.55
N ASP A 276 15.59 4.62 4.30
CA ASP A 276 14.42 4.97 3.48
C ASP A 276 13.43 5.89 4.24
N GLU A 277 13.53 5.94 5.57
CA GLU A 277 12.78 6.84 6.45
C GLU A 277 13.54 8.17 6.69
N LEU A 278 14.87 8.20 6.57
CA LEU A 278 15.72 9.38 6.80
C LEU A 278 15.42 10.61 5.90
N PRO A 279 15.09 10.47 4.59
CA PRO A 279 14.66 11.57 3.74
C PRO A 279 13.30 12.18 4.14
N ARG A 280 12.60 11.56 5.09
CA ARG A 280 11.31 12.05 5.65
C ARG A 280 11.52 13.01 6.82
N ARG A 281 12.78 13.39 7.12
CA ARG A 281 13.12 14.55 7.94
C ARG A 281 12.67 15.83 7.22
N SER A 282 11.40 16.21 7.39
CA SER A 282 11.12 17.64 7.43
C SER A 282 11.82 18.18 8.67
N LEU A 283 12.57 19.27 8.50
CA LEU A 283 13.02 20.16 9.57
C LEU A 283 11.78 20.79 10.22
N PHE A 284 10.96 19.98 10.89
CA PHE A 284 9.83 20.45 11.66
C PHE A 284 10.44 21.09 12.91
N GLU A 285 10.53 22.41 12.91
CA GLU A 285 10.88 23.17 14.10
C GLU A 285 9.75 22.99 15.12
N LEU A 286 10.04 22.24 16.19
CA LEU A 286 9.10 21.99 17.29
C LEU A 286 8.59 23.27 17.94
N ALA A 287 9.25 24.41 17.73
CA ALA A 287 8.90 25.72 18.25
C ALA A 287 7.54 26.25 17.73
N GLU A 288 7.04 25.76 16.60
CA GLU A 288 5.77 26.21 16.00
C GLU A 288 4.60 25.23 16.21
N VAL A 289 4.81 24.12 16.95
CA VAL A 289 3.82 23.05 17.07
C VAL A 289 2.79 23.37 18.16
N ASP A 290 1.51 23.39 17.77
CA ASP A 290 0.37 23.53 18.69
C ASP A 290 0.31 22.37 19.72
N GLU A 291 -0.18 22.64 20.94
CA GLU A 291 -0.23 21.67 22.06
C GLU A 291 -1.00 20.39 21.68
N ILE A 292 -2.06 20.54 20.88
CA ILE A 292 -2.88 19.42 20.39
C ILE A 292 -2.06 18.54 19.44
N GLU A 293 -1.28 19.15 18.56
CA GLU A 293 -0.41 18.43 17.64
C GLU A 293 0.77 17.77 18.37
N PHE A 294 1.33 18.44 19.38
CA PHE A 294 2.37 17.89 20.23
C PHE A 294 1.89 16.64 20.99
N ALA A 295 0.68 16.70 21.57
CA ALA A 295 0.06 15.55 22.21
C ALA A 295 -0.18 14.39 21.23
N ARG A 296 -0.55 14.70 19.98
CA ARG A 296 -0.71 13.69 18.91
C ARG A 296 0.63 13.02 18.56
N LEU A 297 1.70 13.79 18.45
CA LEU A 297 3.06 13.29 18.19
C LEU A 297 3.56 12.42 19.36
N THR A 298 3.33 12.85 20.60
CA THR A 298 3.69 12.11 21.81
C THR A 298 2.98 10.77 21.89
N ARG A 299 1.66 10.74 21.67
CA ARG A 299 0.89 9.49 21.59
C ARG A 299 1.43 8.56 20.52
N ARG A 300 1.76 9.09 19.33
CA ARG A 300 2.33 8.31 18.23
C ARG A 300 3.71 7.75 18.60
N ALA A 301 4.56 8.51 19.27
CA ALA A 301 5.86 8.04 19.73
C ALA A 301 5.72 6.94 20.78
N ILE A 302 4.84 7.12 21.78
CA ILE A 302 4.54 6.11 22.81
C ILE A 302 4.06 4.79 22.16
N SER A 303 3.17 4.87 21.18
CA SER A 303 2.68 3.68 20.46
C SER A 303 3.77 2.91 19.70
N ASN A 304 4.91 3.56 19.43
CA ASN A 304 6.05 2.98 18.73
C ASN A 304 7.26 2.75 19.66
N LEU A 305 7.11 2.76 20.99
CA LEU A 305 8.21 2.54 21.95
C LEU A 305 8.98 1.22 21.74
N GLY A 306 8.27 0.18 21.28
CA GLY A 306 8.86 -1.12 20.92
C GLY A 306 9.52 -1.17 19.54
N ASN A 307 9.45 -0.11 18.74
CA ASN A 307 10.00 -0.05 17.39
C ASN A 307 10.94 1.15 17.26
N LEU A 308 12.21 0.91 17.61
CA LEU A 308 13.25 1.93 17.62
C LEU A 308 13.44 2.64 16.26
N PRO A 309 13.41 1.94 15.09
CA PRO A 309 13.45 2.60 13.79
C PRO A 309 12.31 3.61 13.57
N LYS A 310 11.09 3.28 14.01
CA LYS A 310 9.95 4.22 13.92
C LYS A 310 10.10 5.39 14.88
N LEU A 311 10.67 5.17 16.07
CA LEU A 311 11.00 6.25 17.01
C LEU A 311 12.04 7.23 16.43
N ALA A 312 13.05 6.73 15.72
CA ALA A 312 14.07 7.56 15.06
C ALA A 312 13.47 8.53 14.02
N SER A 313 12.32 8.16 13.44
CA SER A 313 11.57 9.02 12.50
C SER A 313 10.63 10.03 13.20
N SER A 314 10.52 9.98 14.53
CA SER A 314 9.64 10.89 15.27
C SER A 314 10.21 12.30 15.30
N PRO A 315 9.40 13.36 15.05
CA PRO A 315 9.83 14.74 15.21
C PRO A 315 10.34 15.04 16.63
N LEU A 316 9.84 14.33 17.65
CA LEU A 316 10.24 14.48 19.04
C LEU A 316 11.72 14.12 19.31
N THR A 317 12.43 13.51 18.34
CA THR A 317 13.89 13.28 18.44
C THR A 317 14.71 14.58 18.42
N ASN A 318 14.09 15.71 18.03
CA ASN A 318 14.70 17.03 18.01
C ASN A 318 14.43 17.85 19.28
N LEU A 319 13.76 17.27 20.30
CA LEU A 319 13.57 17.96 21.58
C LEU A 319 14.93 18.34 22.19
N PRO A 320 15.08 19.52 22.83
CA PRO A 320 16.33 19.93 23.48
C PRO A 320 16.84 18.88 24.47
N ALA A 321 15.96 18.30 25.28
CA ALA A 321 16.29 17.23 26.23
C ALA A 321 16.80 15.95 25.54
N VAL A 322 16.31 15.63 24.34
CA VAL A 322 16.72 14.43 23.59
C VAL A 322 18.02 14.67 22.82
N THR A 323 18.21 15.87 22.27
CA THR A 323 19.43 16.23 21.54
C THR A 323 20.62 16.41 22.48
N ALA A 324 20.39 16.85 23.72
CA ALA A 324 21.43 16.93 24.75
C ALA A 324 21.96 15.54 25.17
N GLU A 325 21.09 14.52 25.28
CA GLU A 325 21.48 13.16 25.68
C GLU A 325 21.83 12.25 24.48
N GLY A 326 21.28 12.51 23.28
CA GLY A 326 21.17 11.54 22.18
C GLY A 326 22.21 11.62 21.06
N GLY A 327 23.28 12.40 21.20
CA GLY A 327 24.37 12.46 20.22
C GLY A 327 23.97 12.85 18.79
N GLU A 328 24.87 12.61 17.83
CA GLU A 328 24.66 12.94 16.41
C GLU A 328 23.88 11.85 15.64
N ASN A 329 23.97 10.59 16.08
CA ASN A 329 23.36 9.46 15.41
C ASN A 329 21.83 9.41 15.67
N PRO A 330 20.99 9.26 14.62
CA PRO A 330 19.54 9.14 14.77
C PRO A 330 19.06 8.02 15.71
N LEU A 331 19.80 6.90 15.77
CA LEU A 331 19.46 5.79 16.68
C LEU A 331 19.72 6.14 18.14
N ASP A 332 20.79 6.88 18.42
CA ASP A 332 21.13 7.33 19.77
C ASP A 332 20.07 8.33 20.27
N ARG A 333 19.59 9.21 19.38
CA ARG A 333 18.43 10.09 19.66
C ARG A 333 17.13 9.31 19.87
N ALA A 334 16.92 8.22 19.13
CA ALA A 334 15.76 7.35 19.34
C ALA A 334 15.82 6.64 20.71
N HIS A 335 17.01 6.21 21.13
CA HIS A 335 17.24 5.66 22.47
C HIS A 335 17.01 6.69 23.56
N ALA A 336 17.53 7.92 23.40
CA ALA A 336 17.30 9.02 24.32
C ALA A 336 15.81 9.40 24.41
N LEU A 337 15.11 9.50 23.27
CA LEU A 337 13.66 9.73 23.24
C LEU A 337 12.88 8.61 23.94
N LYS A 338 13.25 7.34 23.70
CA LYS A 338 12.65 6.20 24.39
C LYS A 338 12.85 6.31 25.91
N ALA A 339 14.06 6.60 26.36
CA ALA A 339 14.36 6.75 27.79
C ALA A 339 13.56 7.91 28.42
N LEU A 340 13.48 9.05 27.74
CA LEU A 340 12.72 10.22 28.18
C LEU A 340 11.22 9.95 28.28
N LEU A 341 10.63 9.28 27.28
CA LEU A 341 9.23 8.86 27.33
C LEU A 341 8.98 7.84 28.45
N THR A 342 9.86 6.85 28.62
CA THR A 342 9.74 5.86 29.71
C THR A 342 9.84 6.52 31.08
N LYS A 343 10.78 7.46 31.29
CA LYS A 343 10.88 8.25 32.52
C LYS A 343 9.59 9.04 32.79
N SER A 344 9.01 9.66 31.75
CA SER A 344 7.78 10.45 31.88
C SER A 344 6.56 9.56 32.20
N ILE A 345 6.47 8.37 31.58
CA ILE A 345 5.46 7.37 31.94
C ILE A 345 5.63 6.91 33.40
N GLN A 346 6.86 6.66 33.86
CA GLN A 346 7.12 6.27 35.25
C GLN A 346 6.67 7.30 36.28
N ARG A 347 6.65 8.60 35.93
CA ARG A 347 6.13 9.65 36.81
C ARG A 347 4.61 9.64 36.99
N LEU A 348 3.88 8.95 36.11
CA LEU A 348 2.45 8.71 36.30
C LEU A 348 2.16 7.72 37.43
N LYS A 349 3.19 7.06 37.98
CA LYS A 349 3.04 6.18 39.13
C LYS A 349 2.60 6.99 40.36
N PRO A 350 1.60 6.52 41.12
CA PRO A 350 1.20 7.17 42.37
C PRO A 350 2.37 7.25 43.37
N GLN A 351 2.41 8.32 44.18
CA GLN A 351 3.51 8.58 45.12
C GLN A 351 3.33 7.89 46.48
N ASP A 352 2.28 7.09 46.66
CA ASP A 352 1.86 6.52 47.96
C ASP A 352 2.75 5.36 48.48
N GLY A 353 3.99 5.25 47.98
CA GLY A 353 4.97 4.24 48.42
C GLY A 353 4.61 2.78 48.08
N THR A 354 3.49 2.53 47.41
CA THR A 354 3.09 1.20 46.95
C THR A 354 3.77 0.86 45.63
N ASN A 355 4.34 -0.34 45.55
CA ASN A 355 5.07 -0.77 44.34
C ASN A 355 4.15 -1.19 43.20
N PHE A 356 2.91 -1.58 43.51
CA PHE A 356 1.93 -2.18 42.60
C PHE A 356 0.51 -1.77 42.98
N GLY A 357 -0.35 -1.54 41.98
CA GLY A 357 -1.78 -1.25 42.20
C GLY A 357 -2.64 -1.37 40.94
N THR A 358 -3.89 -1.81 41.15
CA THR A 358 -4.97 -1.88 40.14
C THR A 358 -6.10 -0.89 40.42
N THR A 359 -5.87 0.06 41.32
CA THR A 359 -6.84 1.10 41.69
C THR A 359 -6.96 2.16 40.59
N ASP A 360 -7.98 3.00 40.70
CA ASP A 360 -8.26 4.05 39.72
C ASP A 360 -7.05 5.01 39.55
N GLU A 361 -6.26 5.25 40.59
CA GLU A 361 -5.05 6.09 40.56
C GLU A 361 -3.95 5.54 39.65
N TRP A 362 -3.86 4.22 39.50
CA TRP A 362 -2.85 3.56 38.68
C TRP A 362 -3.23 3.46 37.20
N ARG A 363 -4.47 3.82 36.84
CA ARG A 363 -5.04 3.55 35.52
C ARG A 363 -4.20 4.09 34.37
N TYR A 364 -3.69 5.32 34.49
CA TYR A 364 -2.93 5.98 33.42
C TYR A 364 -1.52 5.41 33.27
N PHE A 365 -0.86 5.12 34.40
CA PHE A 365 0.42 4.42 34.40
C PHE A 365 0.27 3.02 33.78
N ASN A 366 -0.66 2.21 34.29
CA ASN A 366 -0.86 0.84 33.81
C ASN A 366 -1.22 0.81 32.32
N ALA A 367 -2.09 1.72 31.87
CA ALA A 367 -2.55 1.79 30.48
C ALA A 367 -1.43 2.06 29.46
N LEU A 368 -0.32 2.70 29.88
CA LEU A 368 0.83 2.96 29.01
C LEU A 368 2.01 2.02 29.27
N TYR A 369 2.36 1.79 30.53
CA TYR A 369 3.56 1.05 30.91
C TYR A 369 3.52 -0.39 30.41
N PHE A 370 2.46 -1.14 30.73
CA PHE A 370 2.41 -2.53 30.34
C PHE A 370 2.26 -2.71 28.81
N PRO A 371 1.34 -1.99 28.12
CA PRO A 371 1.19 -2.19 26.68
C PRO A 371 2.38 -1.72 25.83
N TYR A 372 3.09 -0.66 26.25
CA TYR A 372 4.11 -0.02 25.40
C TYR A 372 5.54 -0.13 25.92
N VAL A 373 5.76 -0.18 27.25
CA VAL A 373 7.10 -0.35 27.84
C VAL A 373 7.44 -1.83 27.97
N ILE A 374 6.55 -2.61 28.59
CA ILE A 374 6.71 -4.08 28.68
C ILE A 374 6.34 -4.76 27.36
N GLY A 375 5.36 -4.20 26.63
CA GLY A 375 4.98 -4.68 25.29
C GLY A 375 3.89 -5.75 25.27
N ILE A 376 3.10 -5.86 26.35
CA ILE A 376 1.98 -6.82 26.39
C ILE A 376 0.82 -6.35 25.52
N LYS A 377 0.01 -7.28 25.02
CA LYS A 377 -1.20 -6.98 24.25
C LYS A 377 -2.42 -7.54 24.99
N PRO A 378 -3.10 -6.75 25.85
CA PRO A 378 -4.09 -7.28 26.79
C PRO A 378 -5.22 -8.09 26.15
N TYR A 379 -5.65 -7.71 24.94
CA TYR A 379 -6.76 -8.35 24.21
C TYR A 379 -6.31 -9.21 23.02
N ALA A 380 -5.04 -9.64 22.98
CA ALA A 380 -4.58 -10.57 21.95
C ALA A 380 -5.19 -11.97 22.17
N ARG A 381 -5.59 -12.64 21.08
CA ARG A 381 -6.22 -13.98 21.14
C ARG A 381 -5.30 -15.10 21.68
N ARG A 382 -3.98 -14.91 21.64
CA ARG A 382 -2.99 -15.86 22.17
C ARG A 382 -1.92 -15.05 22.89
N ILE A 383 -1.72 -15.34 24.18
CA ILE A 383 -0.69 -14.74 25.03
C ILE A 383 0.00 -15.90 25.76
N ASP A 384 1.31 -16.02 25.59
CA ASP A 384 2.11 -17.05 26.25
C ASP A 384 2.35 -16.62 27.70
N LYS A 385 1.42 -16.99 28.59
CA LYS A 385 1.43 -16.60 30.01
C LYS A 385 2.62 -17.17 30.79
N GLU A 386 3.24 -18.24 30.30
CA GLU A 386 4.36 -18.93 30.95
C GLU A 386 5.63 -18.08 31.06
N PHE A 387 5.78 -17.05 30.23
CA PHE A 387 6.97 -16.17 30.21
C PHE A 387 6.76 -14.83 30.93
N LEU A 388 5.61 -14.62 31.57
CA LEU A 388 5.29 -13.38 32.25
C LEU A 388 5.56 -13.49 33.76
N ASP A 389 6.07 -12.42 34.35
CA ASP A 389 6.22 -12.26 35.78
C ASP A 389 4.85 -12.17 36.48
N GLU A 390 4.84 -12.47 37.78
CA GLU A 390 3.62 -12.55 38.58
C GLU A 390 2.84 -11.22 38.62
N GLU A 391 3.55 -10.09 38.67
CA GLU A 391 2.93 -8.75 38.63
C GLU A 391 2.28 -8.46 37.28
N THR A 392 2.98 -8.74 36.16
CA THR A 392 2.42 -8.56 34.82
C THR A 392 1.23 -9.48 34.55
N LEU A 393 1.22 -10.70 35.10
CA LEU A 393 0.07 -11.60 35.02
C LEU A 393 -1.15 -11.02 35.73
N GLN A 394 -0.99 -10.51 36.95
CA GLN A 394 -2.08 -9.88 37.70
C GLN A 394 -2.66 -8.67 36.96
N ILE A 395 -1.81 -7.85 36.33
CA ILE A 395 -2.26 -6.70 35.53
C ILE A 395 -2.97 -7.14 34.25
N LEU A 396 -2.47 -8.18 33.59
CA LEU A 396 -3.11 -8.73 32.40
C LEU A 396 -4.52 -9.23 32.73
N GLU A 397 -4.68 -9.93 33.86
CA GLU A 397 -5.98 -10.41 34.34
C GLU A 397 -6.91 -9.24 34.68
N TRP A 398 -6.40 -8.23 35.39
CA TRP A 398 -7.17 -7.02 35.67
C TRP A 398 -7.64 -6.31 34.38
N PHE A 399 -6.79 -6.20 33.36
CA PHE A 399 -7.20 -5.64 32.08
C PHE A 399 -8.29 -6.45 31.38
N GLN A 400 -8.25 -7.78 31.49
CA GLN A 400 -9.21 -8.67 30.84
C GLN A 400 -10.55 -8.73 31.59
N ILE A 401 -10.54 -8.61 32.92
CA ILE A 401 -11.72 -8.75 33.77
C ILE A 401 -12.41 -7.41 34.03
N SER A 402 -11.63 -6.36 34.32
CA SER A 402 -12.15 -5.10 34.88
C SER A 402 -12.16 -3.94 33.89
N VAL A 403 -11.43 -4.03 32.77
CA VAL A 403 -11.25 -2.91 31.83
C VAL A 403 -11.75 -3.29 30.44
N PRO A 404 -12.82 -2.67 29.92
CA PRO A 404 -13.20 -2.84 28.52
C PRO A 404 -12.16 -2.25 27.56
N GLU A 405 -12.01 -2.83 26.36
CA GLU A 405 -11.02 -2.38 25.36
C GLU A 405 -11.16 -0.89 24.99
N ARG A 406 -12.40 -0.40 24.87
CA ARG A 406 -12.68 1.01 24.61
C ARG A 406 -12.22 1.91 25.76
N THR A 407 -12.35 1.45 27.00
CA THR A 407 -11.92 2.19 28.19
C THR A 407 -10.41 2.27 28.25
N LEU A 408 -9.71 1.16 27.95
CA LEU A 408 -8.25 1.16 27.83
C LEU A 408 -7.78 2.19 26.80
N TYR A 409 -8.40 2.20 25.61
CA TYR A 409 -8.04 3.15 24.56
C TYR A 409 -8.26 4.61 25.00
N ASN A 410 -9.34 4.89 25.75
CA ASN A 410 -9.58 6.22 26.30
C ASN A 410 -8.52 6.62 27.34
N TRP A 411 -8.17 5.72 28.25
CA TRP A 411 -7.12 5.95 29.24
C TRP A 411 -5.76 6.18 28.58
N GLN A 412 -5.42 5.43 27.54
CA GLN A 412 -4.20 5.64 26.75
C GLN A 412 -4.15 7.03 26.11
N ASN A 413 -5.27 7.51 25.57
CA ASN A 413 -5.32 8.85 24.98
C ASN A 413 -5.14 9.95 26.04
N ILE A 414 -5.75 9.81 27.22
CA ILE A 414 -5.62 10.79 28.30
C ILE A 414 -4.20 10.74 28.88
N ALA A 415 -3.69 9.56 29.17
CA ALA A 415 -2.34 9.36 29.70
C ALA A 415 -1.27 9.92 28.75
N ALA A 416 -1.44 9.73 27.43
CA ALA A 416 -0.51 10.30 26.45
C ALA A 416 -0.52 11.84 26.43
N ARG A 417 -1.65 12.49 26.74
CA ARG A 417 -1.70 13.96 26.92
C ARG A 417 -0.97 14.40 28.17
N LEU A 418 -1.15 13.70 29.29
CA LEU A 418 -0.41 13.99 30.54
C LEU A 418 1.10 13.86 30.34
N VAL A 419 1.55 12.84 29.59
CA VAL A 419 2.96 12.73 29.21
C VAL A 419 3.40 13.89 28.33
N ALA A 420 2.57 14.31 27.37
CA ALA A 420 2.89 15.45 26.51
C ALA A 420 3.03 16.76 27.30
N GLU A 421 2.15 16.99 28.28
CA GLU A 421 2.23 18.14 29.20
C GLU A 421 3.50 18.10 30.07
N ASP A 422 3.88 16.93 30.61
CA ASP A 422 5.16 16.78 31.35
C ASP A 422 6.38 17.07 30.47
N LEU A 423 6.32 16.73 29.18
CA LEU A 423 7.39 17.03 28.24
C LEU A 423 7.48 18.52 27.89
N LEU A 424 6.34 19.19 27.71
CA LEU A 424 6.29 20.64 27.44
C LEU A 424 6.78 21.46 28.62
N ASN A 425 6.46 21.05 29.85
CA ASN A 425 6.95 21.72 31.06
C ASN A 425 8.47 21.58 31.28
N LYS A 426 9.16 20.75 30.48
CA LYS A 426 10.60 20.45 30.59
C LYS A 426 11.41 20.81 29.34
N SER A 427 10.74 21.10 28.22
CA SER A 427 11.34 21.67 27.02
C SER A 427 11.49 23.17 27.17
#